data_AF-A0A524KR41-F1
#
_entry.id   AF-A0A524KR41-F1
#
_cell.length_a   1.000
_cell.length_b   1.000
_cell.length_c   1.000
_cell.angle_alpha   90.00
_cell.angle_beta   90.00
_cell.angle_gamma   90.00
#
_symmetry.space_group_name_H-M   'P 1'
#
loop_
_entity.id
_entity.type
_entity.pdbx_description
1 polymer ?
#
loop_
_entity_poly.entity_id
_entity_poly.type
_entity_poly.pdbx_seq_one_letter_code
_entity_poly.pdbx_strand_id
1 'polypeptide(L)'
;MHGTLPDGGQGIGYTTKYNMLGANAVGLNVIVDGMNEKGLSVGLLYFPGFAEYAKATPDNAARAMAPHEFGNWVLGQFASVEEVKAAIGGIVIVPTPAHVLNAVQPLHFIVADGSGKSIVIEPVGGELKVYDAPLGVMTNAPGYDWHIINLRNFVNLSVTDVPPIDLDGVKLAQIGQGAGMHGLPGDFTPPSRFVRAVVFSQAEFPAATAEEAVLKGFHIMNQFDIPHGTVREGTGKEPLAELTQWTTVSDMNNLRFYFKTYGNQSIHMVDLRKAFAAASGEIRVIKMGTEQPIADDSTTFMSARSRSPVTTPWGGSASQPFLGVFCVTW
;
A
#
# COMPACT_ATOMS: atom_id res chain seq x y z
N MET A 1 -19.27 -14.11 -12.13
CA MET A 1 -19.06 -13.83 -10.70
C MET A 1 -20.39 -13.36 -10.12
N HIS A 2 -20.61 -13.64 -8.84
CA HIS A 2 -21.76 -13.16 -8.09
C HIS A 2 -21.27 -12.54 -6.78
N GLY A 3 -21.94 -11.49 -6.32
CA GLY A 3 -21.80 -11.03 -4.94
C GLY A 3 -22.43 -12.05 -3.98
N THR A 4 -21.98 -12.08 -2.73
CA THR A 4 -22.48 -13.00 -1.70
C THR A 4 -23.28 -12.24 -0.64
N LEU A 5 -24.50 -12.70 -0.37
CA LEU A 5 -25.37 -12.17 0.69
C LEU A 5 -25.06 -12.81 2.06
N PRO A 6 -25.49 -12.21 3.18
CA PRO A 6 -25.21 -12.76 4.51
C PRO A 6 -25.80 -14.15 4.78
N ASP A 7 -26.86 -14.55 4.07
CA ASP A 7 -27.48 -15.87 4.14
C ASP A 7 -26.85 -16.90 3.19
N GLY A 8 -25.78 -16.52 2.46
CA GLY A 8 -25.15 -17.33 1.43
C GLY A 8 -25.84 -17.27 0.06
N GLY A 9 -26.91 -16.46 -0.07
CA GLY A 9 -27.58 -16.19 -1.32
C GLY A 9 -26.72 -15.40 -2.31
N GLN A 10 -27.16 -15.36 -3.56
CA GLN A 10 -26.49 -14.62 -4.63
C GLN A 10 -26.98 -13.17 -4.68
N GLY A 11 -26.04 -12.24 -4.67
CA GLY A 11 -26.26 -10.82 -4.93
C GLY A 11 -25.99 -10.46 -6.39
N ILE A 12 -25.31 -9.34 -6.62
CA ILE A 12 -25.02 -8.83 -7.98
C ILE A 12 -24.34 -9.87 -8.86
N GLY A 13 -24.88 -10.15 -10.05
CA GLY A 13 -24.26 -11.01 -11.05
C GLY A 13 -23.50 -10.19 -12.11
N TYR A 14 -22.27 -10.59 -12.44
CA TYR A 14 -21.47 -9.97 -13.51
C TYR A 14 -20.44 -10.91 -14.13
N THR A 15 -20.08 -10.66 -15.39
CA THR A 15 -18.97 -11.34 -16.08
C THR A 15 -17.80 -10.37 -16.20
N THR A 16 -16.61 -10.81 -15.82
CA THR A 16 -15.39 -9.99 -15.88
C THR A 16 -15.11 -9.56 -17.32
N LYS A 17 -14.96 -8.25 -17.54
CA LYS A 17 -14.58 -7.64 -18.82
C LYS A 17 -13.06 -7.58 -19.00
N TYR A 18 -12.33 -7.55 -17.89
CA TYR A 18 -10.88 -7.40 -17.86
C TYR A 18 -10.23 -8.52 -17.08
N ASN A 19 -9.08 -8.97 -17.57
CA ASN A 19 -8.15 -9.81 -16.84
C ASN A 19 -7.57 -9.04 -15.65
N MET A 20 -7.43 -9.71 -14.51
CA MET A 20 -7.00 -9.11 -13.25
C MET A 20 -6.04 -10.02 -12.50
N LEU A 21 -5.10 -9.40 -11.78
CA LEU A 21 -4.10 -10.06 -10.96
C LEU A 21 -3.96 -9.30 -9.64
N GLY A 22 -3.79 -10.02 -8.54
CA GLY A 22 -3.49 -9.40 -7.26
C GLY A 22 -3.24 -10.42 -6.17
N ALA A 23 -2.80 -9.92 -5.03
CA ALA A 23 -2.72 -10.68 -3.79
C ALA A 23 -4.13 -11.07 -3.32
N ASN A 24 -4.28 -12.34 -2.96
CA ASN A 24 -5.45 -12.81 -2.24
C ASN A 24 -5.10 -13.01 -0.77
N ALA A 25 -6.09 -12.79 0.10
CA ALA A 25 -5.97 -13.11 1.52
C ALA A 25 -6.64 -14.46 1.80
N VAL A 26 -6.09 -15.20 2.77
CA VAL A 26 -6.76 -16.34 3.43
C VAL A 26 -7.30 -17.44 2.50
N GLY A 27 -6.67 -17.63 1.34
CA GLY A 27 -7.01 -18.70 0.38
C GLY A 27 -8.35 -18.51 -0.35
N LEU A 28 -8.95 -17.34 -0.27
CA LEU A 28 -10.17 -17.00 -1.01
C LEU A 28 -9.83 -16.55 -2.44
N ASN A 29 -10.78 -16.76 -3.36
CA ASN A 29 -10.69 -16.21 -4.73
C ASN A 29 -11.12 -14.73 -4.77
N VAL A 30 -10.53 -13.91 -3.89
CA VAL A 30 -10.74 -12.46 -3.82
C VAL A 30 -9.43 -11.72 -3.88
N ILE A 31 -9.37 -10.67 -4.69
CA ILE A 31 -8.23 -9.77 -4.77
C ILE A 31 -8.41 -8.66 -3.74
N VAL A 32 -7.50 -8.62 -2.76
CA VAL A 32 -7.46 -7.56 -1.74
C VAL A 32 -6.50 -6.44 -2.10
N ASP A 33 -5.56 -6.71 -3.00
CA ASP A 33 -4.60 -5.74 -3.51
C ASP A 33 -4.12 -6.18 -4.89
N GLY A 34 -4.33 -5.38 -5.92
CA GLY A 34 -4.04 -5.80 -7.28
C GLY A 34 -4.29 -4.76 -8.35
N MET A 35 -4.21 -5.20 -9.60
CA MET A 35 -4.50 -4.39 -10.78
C MET A 35 -5.03 -5.22 -11.96
N ASN A 36 -5.61 -4.55 -12.95
CA ASN A 36 -6.11 -5.19 -14.17
C ASN A 36 -5.31 -4.81 -15.42
N GLU A 37 -5.65 -5.45 -16.55
CA GLU A 37 -4.98 -5.20 -17.85
C GLU A 37 -5.19 -3.80 -18.44
N LYS A 38 -5.99 -2.94 -17.78
CA LYS A 38 -6.22 -1.55 -18.15
C LYS A 38 -5.42 -0.57 -17.30
N GLY A 39 -4.66 -1.06 -16.31
CA GLY A 39 -3.88 -0.21 -15.41
C GLY A 39 -4.71 0.40 -14.28
N LEU A 40 -5.89 -0.15 -13.97
CA LEU A 40 -6.64 0.18 -12.76
C LEU A 40 -6.12 -0.69 -11.61
N SER A 41 -5.83 -0.08 -10.47
CA SER A 41 -5.38 -0.74 -9.24
C SER A 41 -6.36 -0.51 -8.10
N VAL A 42 -6.48 -1.49 -7.19
CA VAL A 42 -7.33 -1.43 -6.00
C VAL A 42 -6.61 -2.01 -4.79
N GLY A 43 -6.82 -1.42 -3.62
CA GLY A 43 -6.42 -1.95 -2.32
C GLY A 43 -7.58 -1.95 -1.33
N LEU A 44 -7.77 -3.06 -0.62
CA LEU A 44 -8.75 -3.27 0.46
C LEU A 44 -7.99 -3.24 1.79
N LEU A 45 -8.23 -2.21 2.60
CA LEU A 45 -7.55 -2.04 3.89
C LEU A 45 -8.57 -2.04 5.03
N TYR A 46 -8.13 -2.43 6.22
CA TYR A 46 -8.97 -2.47 7.41
C TYR A 46 -9.50 -1.07 7.79
N PHE A 47 -10.77 -0.98 8.19
CA PHE A 47 -11.46 0.23 8.65
C PHE A 47 -12.26 -0.02 9.96
N PRO A 48 -11.58 -0.50 11.01
CA PRO A 48 -12.23 -1.02 12.22
C PRO A 48 -12.93 0.10 12.99
N GLY A 49 -14.15 -0.15 13.47
CA GLY A 49 -14.93 0.80 14.25
C GLY A 49 -15.58 1.94 13.45
N PHE A 50 -15.33 2.02 12.14
CA PHE A 50 -15.91 3.04 11.25
C PHE A 50 -16.64 2.45 10.03
N ALA A 51 -16.30 1.23 9.61
CA ALA A 51 -17.00 0.56 8.53
C ALA A 51 -18.44 0.20 8.93
N GLU A 52 -19.41 0.79 8.23
CA GLU A 52 -20.84 0.56 8.43
C GLU A 52 -21.50 0.19 7.11
N TYR A 53 -21.95 -1.06 7.02
CA TYR A 53 -22.53 -1.64 5.81
C TYR A 53 -24.05 -1.52 5.75
N ALA A 54 -24.60 -1.49 4.54
CA ALA A 54 -26.05 -1.51 4.34
C ALA A 54 -26.62 -2.84 4.84
N LYS A 55 -27.82 -2.79 5.44
CA LYS A 55 -28.55 -4.02 5.74
C LYS A 55 -28.95 -4.72 4.43
N ALA A 56 -28.72 -6.02 4.33
CA ALA A 56 -29.25 -6.83 3.23
C ALA A 56 -30.78 -6.89 3.31
N THR A 57 -31.44 -6.58 2.20
CA THR A 57 -32.90 -6.61 2.05
C THR A 57 -33.27 -7.21 0.69
N PRO A 58 -34.49 -7.74 0.51
CA PRO A 58 -34.95 -8.21 -0.79
C PRO A 58 -34.79 -7.14 -1.90
N ASP A 59 -35.04 -5.87 -1.57
CA ASP A 59 -35.01 -4.76 -2.52
C ASP A 59 -33.59 -4.42 -3.01
N ASN A 60 -32.55 -4.67 -2.20
CA ASN A 60 -31.16 -4.40 -2.56
C ASN A 60 -30.33 -5.65 -2.88
N ALA A 61 -30.88 -6.85 -2.69
CA ALA A 61 -30.16 -8.12 -2.87
C ALA A 61 -29.48 -8.21 -4.25
N ALA A 62 -30.21 -7.85 -5.32
CA ALA A 62 -29.71 -7.95 -6.70
C ALA A 62 -28.51 -7.04 -7.02
N ARG A 63 -28.19 -6.06 -6.15
CA ARG A 63 -27.06 -5.14 -6.31
C ARG A 63 -26.05 -5.23 -5.16
N ALA A 64 -26.21 -6.22 -4.29
CA ALA A 64 -25.39 -6.39 -3.09
C ALA A 64 -24.17 -7.28 -3.33
N MET A 65 -23.08 -7.01 -2.61
CA MET A 65 -21.90 -7.87 -2.52
C MET A 65 -21.28 -7.81 -1.13
N ALA A 66 -20.42 -8.77 -0.80
CA ALA A 66 -19.65 -8.78 0.42
C ALA A 66 -18.49 -7.76 0.37
N PRO A 67 -17.99 -7.26 1.51
CA PRO A 67 -16.92 -6.26 1.52
C PRO A 67 -15.63 -6.74 0.85
N HIS A 68 -15.30 -8.02 1.06
CA HIS A 68 -14.09 -8.64 0.52
C HIS A 68 -14.17 -8.98 -0.98
N GLU A 69 -15.34 -8.85 -1.61
CA GLU A 69 -15.53 -9.08 -3.05
C GLU A 69 -15.33 -7.82 -3.89
N PHE A 70 -15.26 -6.64 -3.24
CA PHE A 70 -15.20 -5.34 -3.91
C PHE A 70 -14.05 -5.24 -4.93
N GLY A 71 -12.86 -5.75 -4.58
CA GLY A 71 -11.69 -5.71 -5.46
C GLY A 71 -11.90 -6.46 -6.78
N ASN A 72 -12.55 -7.62 -6.74
CA ASN A 72 -12.89 -8.38 -7.95
C ASN A 72 -13.89 -7.65 -8.84
N TRP A 73 -14.88 -6.98 -8.23
CA TRP A 73 -15.87 -6.20 -8.97
C TRP A 73 -15.21 -5.01 -9.65
N VAL A 74 -14.38 -4.24 -8.91
CA VAL A 74 -13.66 -3.08 -9.45
C VAL A 74 -12.76 -3.47 -10.61
N LEU A 75 -11.83 -4.40 -10.37
CA LEU A 75 -10.83 -4.81 -11.37
C LEU A 75 -11.47 -5.54 -12.55
N GLY A 76 -12.54 -6.29 -12.30
CA GLY A 76 -13.22 -7.06 -13.33
C GLY A 76 -14.15 -6.24 -14.22
N GLN A 77 -14.60 -5.04 -13.82
CA GLN A 77 -15.65 -4.29 -14.54
C GLN A 77 -15.21 -2.96 -15.14
N PHE A 78 -14.12 -2.34 -14.65
CA PHE A 78 -13.77 -0.96 -14.99
C PHE A 78 -12.32 -0.80 -15.43
N ALA A 79 -12.07 0.20 -16.27
CA ALA A 79 -10.75 0.54 -16.80
C ALA A 79 -10.11 1.76 -16.14
N SER A 80 -10.89 2.58 -15.41
CA SER A 80 -10.43 3.85 -14.83
C SER A 80 -11.15 4.21 -13.54
N VAL A 81 -10.55 5.11 -12.76
CA VAL A 81 -11.14 5.70 -11.56
C VAL A 81 -12.49 6.37 -11.88
N GLU A 82 -12.60 7.05 -13.02
CA GLU A 82 -13.85 7.72 -13.42
C GLU A 82 -15.00 6.74 -13.69
N GLU A 83 -14.71 5.60 -14.31
CA GLU A 83 -15.71 4.54 -14.51
C GLU A 83 -16.17 3.96 -13.16
N VAL A 84 -15.26 3.79 -12.20
CA VAL A 84 -15.62 3.35 -10.83
C VAL A 84 -16.52 4.39 -10.17
N LYS A 85 -16.17 5.68 -10.20
CA LYS A 85 -17.00 6.78 -9.65
C LYS A 85 -18.40 6.79 -10.27
N ALA A 86 -18.52 6.57 -11.57
CA ALA A 86 -19.80 6.55 -12.26
C ALA A 86 -20.67 5.34 -11.87
N ALA A 87 -20.07 4.20 -11.56
CA ALA A 87 -20.80 2.95 -11.29
C ALA A 87 -21.09 2.70 -9.81
N ILE A 88 -20.35 3.31 -8.89
CA ILE A 88 -20.37 3.00 -7.45
C ILE A 88 -21.76 3.17 -6.80
N GLY A 89 -22.56 4.13 -7.25
CA GLY A 89 -23.93 4.32 -6.76
C GLY A 89 -24.88 3.16 -7.10
N GLY A 90 -24.50 2.33 -8.08
CA GLY A 90 -25.27 1.18 -8.55
C GLY A 90 -25.26 -0.03 -7.61
N ILE A 91 -24.34 -0.10 -6.65
CA ILE A 91 -24.16 -1.27 -5.77
C ILE A 91 -24.41 -0.94 -4.29
N VAL A 92 -24.52 -1.98 -3.46
CA VAL A 92 -24.44 -1.88 -2.00
C VAL A 92 -23.45 -2.90 -1.46
N ILE A 93 -22.76 -2.55 -0.37
CA ILE A 93 -21.98 -3.52 0.40
C ILE A 93 -22.80 -3.90 1.63
N VAL A 94 -22.97 -5.21 1.81
CA VAL A 94 -23.74 -5.80 2.92
C VAL A 94 -22.80 -6.58 3.86
N PRO A 95 -23.14 -6.74 5.15
CA PRO A 95 -22.24 -7.32 6.16
C PRO A 95 -22.15 -8.86 6.04
N THR A 96 -21.63 -9.35 4.93
CA THR A 96 -21.42 -10.78 4.67
C THR A 96 -20.08 -11.23 5.25
N PRO A 97 -20.05 -12.23 6.15
CA PRO A 97 -18.81 -12.75 6.73
C PRO A 97 -17.89 -13.38 5.67
N ALA A 98 -16.59 -13.17 5.79
CA ALA A 98 -15.62 -13.99 5.06
C ALA A 98 -15.55 -15.37 5.73
N HIS A 99 -15.97 -16.44 5.04
CA HIS A 99 -16.19 -17.76 5.65
C HIS A 99 -14.96 -18.32 6.38
N VAL A 100 -13.76 -18.09 5.85
CA VAL A 100 -12.48 -18.53 6.45
C VAL A 100 -12.10 -17.75 7.71
N LEU A 101 -12.61 -16.54 7.89
CA LEU A 101 -12.37 -15.70 9.07
C LEU A 101 -13.54 -15.68 10.05
N ASN A 102 -14.68 -16.28 9.66
CA ASN A 102 -15.92 -16.31 10.43
C ASN A 102 -16.36 -14.93 10.98
N ALA A 103 -16.06 -13.87 10.24
CA ALA A 103 -16.34 -12.50 10.64
C ALA A 103 -16.52 -11.59 9.42
N VAL A 104 -17.35 -10.57 9.58
CA VAL A 104 -17.44 -9.46 8.62
C VAL A 104 -16.17 -8.64 8.75
N GLN A 105 -15.45 -8.48 7.65
CA GLN A 105 -14.21 -7.72 7.64
C GLN A 105 -14.54 -6.23 7.51
N PRO A 106 -14.12 -5.37 8.45
CA PRO A 106 -14.33 -3.94 8.33
C PRO A 106 -13.30 -3.39 7.35
N LEU A 107 -13.72 -3.07 6.13
CA LEU A 107 -12.87 -2.68 5.01
C LEU A 107 -13.29 -1.34 4.42
N HIS A 108 -12.29 -0.58 3.97
CA HIS A 108 -12.42 0.54 3.03
C HIS A 108 -11.46 0.35 1.86
N PHE A 109 -11.60 1.17 0.82
CA PHE A 109 -10.99 0.90 -0.48
C PHE A 109 -10.25 2.11 -1.02
N ILE A 110 -9.05 1.88 -1.57
CA ILE A 110 -8.36 2.85 -2.43
C ILE A 110 -8.36 2.32 -3.86
N VAL A 111 -8.63 3.18 -4.83
CA VAL A 111 -8.56 2.86 -6.26
C VAL A 111 -7.72 3.92 -6.95
N ALA A 112 -6.78 3.49 -7.79
CA ALA A 112 -5.91 4.36 -8.58
C ALA A 112 -5.82 3.88 -10.03
N ASP A 113 -5.51 4.76 -10.98
CA ASP A 113 -5.27 4.36 -12.37
C ASP A 113 -4.02 5.00 -12.97
N GLY A 114 -3.64 4.55 -14.17
CA GLY A 114 -2.46 5.04 -14.90
C GLY A 114 -2.47 6.53 -15.26
N SER A 115 -3.59 7.25 -15.07
CA SER A 115 -3.62 8.71 -15.21
C SER A 115 -3.06 9.45 -13.99
N GLY A 116 -2.81 8.74 -12.89
CA GLY A 116 -2.38 9.32 -11.61
C GLY A 116 -3.56 9.75 -10.71
N LYS A 117 -4.81 9.52 -11.15
CA LYS A 117 -5.98 9.75 -10.30
C LYS A 117 -6.09 8.68 -9.24
N SER A 118 -6.61 9.06 -8.08
CA SER A 118 -6.92 8.12 -7.00
C SER A 118 -8.17 8.56 -6.26
N ILE A 119 -8.93 7.60 -5.76
CA ILE A 119 -10.10 7.80 -4.89
C ILE A 119 -10.03 6.87 -3.69
N VAL A 120 -10.59 7.34 -2.57
CA VAL A 120 -10.89 6.52 -1.40
C VAL A 120 -12.39 6.33 -1.30
N ILE A 121 -12.83 5.10 -1.02
CA ILE A 121 -14.23 4.70 -0.90
C ILE A 121 -14.44 4.08 0.48
N GLU A 122 -15.28 4.70 1.29
CA GLU A 122 -15.54 4.29 2.68
C GLU A 122 -17.03 3.93 2.88
N PRO A 123 -17.34 2.74 3.40
CA PRO A 123 -18.69 2.39 3.82
C PRO A 123 -19.01 3.04 5.17
N VAL A 124 -19.85 4.07 5.18
CA VAL A 124 -20.24 4.84 6.39
C VAL A 124 -21.75 5.08 6.37
N GLY A 125 -22.45 4.79 7.47
CA GLY A 125 -23.91 4.93 7.54
C GLY A 125 -24.67 4.01 6.58
N GLY A 126 -24.05 2.92 6.11
CA GLY A 126 -24.63 2.05 5.09
C GLY A 126 -24.52 2.58 3.66
N GLU A 127 -23.79 3.67 3.43
CA GLU A 127 -23.54 4.27 2.11
C GLU A 127 -22.06 4.20 1.75
N LEU A 128 -21.74 4.19 0.45
CA LEU A 128 -20.37 4.28 -0.03
C LEU A 128 -20.01 5.75 -0.29
N LYS A 129 -19.28 6.35 0.66
CA LYS A 129 -18.74 7.69 0.50
C LYS A 129 -17.49 7.63 -0.37
N VAL A 130 -17.41 8.52 -1.35
CA VAL A 130 -16.28 8.59 -2.29
C VAL A 130 -15.57 9.91 -2.12
N TYR A 131 -14.25 9.86 -1.92
CA TYR A 131 -13.38 11.01 -1.80
C TYR A 131 -12.36 10.98 -2.94
N ASP A 132 -12.14 12.12 -3.58
CA ASP A 132 -10.95 12.30 -4.40
C ASP A 132 -9.72 12.28 -3.48
N ALA A 133 -8.73 11.47 -3.83
CA ALA A 133 -7.55 11.23 -3.01
C ALA A 133 -6.27 11.68 -3.74
N PRO A 134 -6.08 12.99 -3.98
CA PRO A 134 -5.01 13.50 -4.84
C PRO A 134 -3.60 13.23 -4.31
N LEU A 135 -3.46 12.91 -3.01
CA LEU A 135 -2.19 12.51 -2.41
C LEU A 135 -1.87 11.02 -2.60
N GLY A 136 -2.82 10.21 -3.08
CA GLY A 136 -2.61 8.78 -3.36
C GLY A 136 -2.35 7.90 -2.13
N VAL A 137 -2.64 8.38 -0.92
CA VAL A 137 -2.35 7.69 0.35
C VAL A 137 -3.65 7.31 1.05
N MET A 138 -3.73 6.08 1.57
CA MET A 138 -4.76 5.60 2.50
C MET A 138 -4.14 4.62 3.49
N THR A 139 -4.60 4.63 4.75
CA THR A 139 -4.21 3.63 5.74
C THR A 139 -5.44 2.90 6.28
N ASN A 140 -5.86 3.20 7.49
CA ASN A 140 -6.99 2.57 8.18
C ASN A 140 -7.82 3.68 8.85
N ALA A 141 -8.61 3.32 9.86
CA ALA A 141 -9.39 4.27 10.66
C ALA A 141 -8.55 5.41 11.28
N PRO A 142 -9.12 6.61 11.51
CA PRO A 142 -10.49 7.04 11.19
C PRO A 142 -10.66 7.37 9.69
N GLY A 143 -11.77 8.04 9.31
CA GLY A 143 -12.09 8.35 7.91
C GLY A 143 -11.06 9.23 7.19
N TYR A 144 -11.07 9.17 5.86
CA TYR A 144 -10.14 9.86 4.98
C TYR A 144 -10.16 11.38 5.17
N ASP A 145 -11.35 11.96 5.31
CA ASP A 145 -11.55 13.38 5.58
C ASP A 145 -10.83 13.84 6.85
N TRP A 146 -10.89 13.02 7.91
CA TRP A 146 -10.16 13.28 9.15
C TRP A 146 -8.65 13.20 8.95
N HIS A 147 -8.14 12.21 8.20
CA HIS A 147 -6.70 12.12 7.92
C HIS A 147 -6.20 13.35 7.16
N ILE A 148 -6.98 13.86 6.20
CA ILE A 148 -6.68 15.12 5.51
C ILE A 148 -6.66 16.31 6.48
N ILE A 149 -7.60 16.39 7.43
CA ILE A 149 -7.57 17.42 8.47
C ILE A 149 -6.33 17.27 9.35
N ASN A 150 -5.97 16.04 9.73
CA ASN A 150 -4.84 15.75 10.61
C ASN A 150 -3.50 16.21 10.04
N LEU A 151 -3.31 16.17 8.71
CA LEU A 151 -2.10 16.69 8.05
C LEU A 151 -1.82 18.15 8.41
N ARG A 152 -2.84 18.95 8.76
CA ARG A 152 -2.68 20.36 9.15
C ARG A 152 -1.86 20.54 10.43
N ASN A 153 -1.75 19.51 11.27
CA ASN A 153 -0.89 19.52 12.46
C ASN A 153 0.62 19.40 12.12
N PHE A 154 0.96 19.04 10.89
CA PHE A 154 2.33 18.71 10.47
C PHE A 154 2.88 19.64 9.38
N VAL A 155 2.24 20.80 9.16
CA VAL A 155 2.68 21.79 8.15
C VAL A 155 4.04 22.41 8.46
N ASN A 156 4.56 22.21 9.67
CA ASN A 156 5.87 22.66 10.11
C ASN A 156 7.01 21.73 9.67
N LEU A 157 6.70 20.50 9.21
CA LEU A 157 7.72 19.56 8.76
C LEU A 157 8.37 20.04 7.47
N SER A 158 9.68 19.83 7.34
CA SER A 158 10.49 20.24 6.21
C SER A 158 11.54 19.18 5.86
N VAL A 159 11.75 18.95 4.56
CA VAL A 159 12.87 18.14 4.04
C VAL A 159 14.22 18.85 4.14
N THR A 160 14.20 20.14 4.49
CA THR A 160 15.40 20.97 4.67
C THR A 160 15.70 21.12 6.16
N ASP A 161 16.98 21.04 6.51
CA ASP A 161 17.47 21.24 7.86
C ASP A 161 17.15 22.62 8.46
N VAL A 162 17.20 22.68 9.79
CA VAL A 162 16.97 23.91 10.57
C VAL A 162 18.31 24.64 10.77
N PRO A 163 18.39 25.95 10.50
CA PRO A 163 19.62 26.71 10.73
C PRO A 163 19.96 26.79 12.24
N PRO A 164 21.24 26.96 12.60
CA PRO A 164 21.64 27.22 13.98
C PRO A 164 20.95 28.45 14.57
N ILE A 165 20.67 28.42 15.86
CA ILE A 165 20.12 29.55 16.63
C ILE A 165 21.17 30.11 17.60
N ASP A 166 21.06 31.39 17.92
CA ASP A 166 21.88 32.06 18.93
C ASP A 166 20.94 32.52 20.07
N LEU A 167 21.17 31.97 21.27
CA LEU A 167 20.43 32.29 22.48
C LEU A 167 21.39 32.93 23.47
N ASP A 168 21.37 34.27 23.56
CA ASP A 168 22.23 35.06 24.45
C ASP A 168 23.73 34.72 24.34
N GLY A 169 24.23 34.47 23.11
CA GLY A 169 25.62 34.13 22.83
C GLY A 169 25.91 32.63 22.84
N VAL A 170 24.93 31.79 23.20
CA VAL A 170 25.03 30.33 23.09
C VAL A 170 24.53 29.91 21.72
N LYS A 171 25.46 29.51 20.85
CA LYS A 171 25.15 29.00 19.51
C LYS A 171 24.80 27.53 19.55
N LEU A 172 23.57 27.20 19.18
CA LEU A 172 23.07 25.83 19.11
C LEU A 172 22.84 25.47 17.64
N ALA A 173 23.62 24.52 17.14
CA ALA A 173 23.44 23.93 15.82
C ALA A 173 22.79 22.55 15.96
N GLN A 174 22.17 22.08 14.88
CA GLN A 174 21.69 20.70 14.80
C GLN A 174 22.82 19.68 15.00
N ILE A 175 22.49 18.55 15.62
CA ILE A 175 23.43 17.46 15.94
C ILE A 175 23.82 16.67 14.67
N GLY A 176 22.94 16.67 13.66
CA GLY A 176 23.12 16.00 12.37
C GLY A 176 22.07 16.49 11.36
N GLN A 177 21.96 15.79 10.24
CA GLN A 177 20.93 16.05 9.22
C GLN A 177 19.56 15.53 9.66
N GLY A 178 18.49 16.09 9.11
CA GLY A 178 17.11 15.68 9.32
C GLY A 178 16.34 16.50 10.36
N ALA A 179 16.92 17.60 10.87
CA ALA A 179 16.29 18.40 11.91
C ALA A 179 14.95 19.03 11.47
N GLY A 180 14.78 19.26 10.15
CA GLY A 180 13.52 19.75 9.58
C GLY A 180 12.33 18.80 9.72
N MET A 181 12.59 17.50 9.91
CA MET A 181 11.56 16.47 10.11
C MET A 181 11.26 16.20 11.59
N HIS A 182 11.82 17.00 12.51
CA HIS A 182 11.53 16.85 13.93
C HIS A 182 10.03 17.06 14.21
N GLY A 183 9.40 16.05 14.81
CA GLY A 183 7.95 16.00 15.03
C GLY A 183 7.20 15.02 14.12
N LEU A 184 7.86 14.43 13.11
CA LEU A 184 7.28 13.33 12.32
C LEU A 184 6.98 12.12 13.23
N PRO A 185 5.74 11.59 13.24
CA PRO A 185 5.36 10.54 14.19
C PRO A 185 5.99 9.18 13.82
N GLY A 186 6.56 8.48 14.81
CA GLY A 186 7.34 7.26 14.62
C GLY A 186 6.62 5.93 14.91
N ASP A 187 5.41 5.96 15.46
CA ASP A 187 4.65 4.76 15.83
C ASP A 187 3.89 4.13 14.63
N PHE A 188 3.30 2.95 14.82
CA PHE A 188 2.59 2.21 13.77
C PHE A 188 1.07 2.45 13.72
N THR A 189 0.55 3.42 14.47
CA THR A 189 -0.89 3.73 14.39
C THR A 189 -1.26 4.21 12.98
N PRO A 190 -2.50 3.99 12.54
CA PRO A 190 -2.92 4.41 11.20
C PRO A 190 -2.74 5.91 10.92
N PRO A 191 -3.06 6.85 11.84
CA PRO A 191 -2.78 8.28 11.65
C PRO A 191 -1.29 8.58 11.44
N SER A 192 -0.42 8.00 12.25
CA SER A 192 1.04 8.20 12.14
C SER A 192 1.58 7.66 10.83
N ARG A 193 1.13 6.46 10.41
CA ARG A 193 1.48 5.89 9.10
C ARG A 193 0.96 6.75 7.95
N PHE A 194 -0.25 7.32 8.05
CA PHE A 194 -0.79 8.20 7.01
C PHE A 194 0.08 9.44 6.83
N VAL A 195 0.43 10.12 7.93
CA VAL A 195 1.29 11.33 7.91
C VAL A 195 2.66 10.99 7.29
N ARG A 196 3.30 9.91 7.75
CA ARG A 196 4.60 9.47 7.18
C ARG A 196 4.51 9.16 5.69
N ALA A 197 3.44 8.48 5.26
CA ALA A 197 3.28 8.10 3.86
C ALA A 197 3.11 9.34 2.96
N VAL A 198 2.35 10.34 3.39
CA VAL A 198 2.25 11.62 2.69
C VAL A 198 3.61 12.32 2.67
N VAL A 199 4.26 12.48 3.82
CA VAL A 199 5.55 13.19 3.89
C VAL A 199 6.60 12.54 2.99
N PHE A 200 6.79 11.21 3.06
CA PHE A 200 7.81 10.53 2.25
C PHE A 200 7.46 10.51 0.76
N SER A 201 6.20 10.25 0.39
CA SER A 201 5.80 10.24 -1.03
C SER A 201 5.93 11.61 -1.70
N GLN A 202 5.69 12.70 -0.96
CA GLN A 202 5.82 14.06 -1.50
C GLN A 202 7.26 14.60 -1.44
N ALA A 203 8.10 14.05 -0.56
CA ALA A 203 9.50 14.43 -0.42
C ALA A 203 10.43 13.74 -1.43
N GLU A 204 10.08 12.52 -1.84
CA GLU A 204 10.91 11.72 -2.75
C GLU A 204 11.08 12.43 -4.10
N PHE A 205 12.31 12.47 -4.61
CA PHE A 205 12.57 13.05 -5.91
C PHE A 205 11.88 12.25 -7.02
N PRO A 206 11.33 12.90 -8.06
CA PRO A 206 10.74 12.21 -9.20
C PRO A 206 11.69 11.15 -9.79
N ALA A 207 11.15 9.99 -10.12
CA ALA A 207 11.89 8.92 -10.79
C ALA A 207 12.02 9.21 -12.30
N ALA A 208 13.16 8.88 -12.90
CA ALA A 208 13.37 9.01 -14.34
C ALA A 208 12.80 7.82 -15.12
N THR A 209 12.70 6.65 -14.48
CA THR A 209 12.16 5.43 -15.09
C THR A 209 11.14 4.75 -14.18
N ALA A 210 10.32 3.86 -14.76
CA ALA A 210 9.37 3.07 -14.00
C ALA A 210 10.08 2.11 -13.03
N GLU A 211 11.20 1.51 -13.46
CA GLU A 211 12.02 0.65 -12.61
C GLU A 211 12.57 1.40 -11.39
N GLU A 212 13.05 2.65 -11.58
CA GLU A 212 13.49 3.49 -10.47
C GLU A 212 12.31 3.86 -9.55
N ALA A 213 11.14 4.19 -10.11
CA ALA A 213 9.94 4.49 -9.35
C ALA A 213 9.50 3.30 -8.48
N VAL A 214 9.57 2.08 -9.01
CA VAL A 214 9.27 0.85 -8.27
C VAL A 214 10.22 0.68 -7.08
N LEU A 215 11.52 0.85 -7.29
CA LEU A 215 12.53 0.74 -6.23
C LEU A 215 12.32 1.82 -5.15
N LYS A 216 12.07 3.07 -5.55
CA LYS A 216 11.72 4.17 -4.63
C LYS A 216 10.45 3.86 -3.84
N GLY A 217 9.43 3.31 -4.50
CA GLY A 217 8.21 2.84 -3.87
C GLY A 217 8.50 1.83 -2.75
N PHE A 218 9.30 0.80 -3.02
CA PHE A 218 9.72 -0.14 -1.97
C PHE A 218 10.53 0.50 -0.85
N HIS A 219 11.41 1.47 -1.15
CA HIS A 219 12.14 2.22 -0.13
C HIS A 219 11.21 3.00 0.80
N ILE A 220 10.20 3.68 0.26
CA ILE A 220 9.17 4.35 1.06
C ILE A 220 8.41 3.31 1.88
N MET A 221 7.99 2.20 1.27
CA MET A 221 7.20 1.17 1.94
C MET A 221 7.95 0.49 3.10
N ASN A 222 9.28 0.45 3.09
CA ASN A 222 10.08 -0.05 4.21
C ASN A 222 9.85 0.72 5.51
N GLN A 223 9.40 1.98 5.45
CA GLN A 223 9.06 2.81 6.62
C GLN A 223 7.77 2.36 7.33
N PHE A 224 7.07 1.38 6.75
CA PHE A 224 5.80 0.83 7.22
C PHE A 224 5.89 -0.67 7.48
N ASP A 225 7.06 -1.28 7.31
CA ASP A 225 7.28 -2.67 7.66
C ASP A 225 7.17 -2.82 9.18
N ILE A 226 6.23 -3.64 9.64
CA ILE A 226 6.00 -3.93 11.06
C ILE A 226 6.75 -5.22 11.39
N PRO A 227 7.89 -5.15 12.12
CA PRO A 227 8.59 -6.34 12.56
C PRO A 227 7.71 -7.11 13.55
N HIS A 228 7.69 -8.44 13.41
CA HIS A 228 6.87 -9.30 14.25
C HIS A 228 7.16 -9.07 15.74
N GLY A 229 6.13 -8.71 16.50
CA GLY A 229 6.19 -8.48 17.93
C GLY A 229 6.45 -7.03 18.35
N THR A 230 6.57 -6.08 17.42
CA THR A 230 6.62 -4.64 17.74
C THR A 230 5.24 -4.03 17.97
N VAL A 231 4.20 -4.66 17.40
CA VAL A 231 2.78 -4.33 17.61
C VAL A 231 2.08 -5.61 18.07
N ARG A 232 1.31 -5.53 19.16
CA ARG A 232 0.69 -6.69 19.84
C ARG A 232 -0.71 -6.37 20.31
N GLU A 233 -1.64 -7.30 20.09
CA GLU A 233 -2.98 -7.27 20.65
C GLU A 233 -2.95 -7.83 22.08
N GLY A 234 -2.85 -6.94 23.07
CA GLY A 234 -2.97 -7.27 24.49
C GLY A 234 -1.65 -7.67 25.19
N THR A 235 -1.76 -7.96 26.49
CA THR A 235 -0.64 -8.19 27.40
C THR A 235 -0.54 -9.62 27.91
N GLY A 236 -1.19 -10.57 27.22
CA GLY A 236 -1.21 -11.99 27.58
C GLY A 236 0.16 -12.67 27.38
N LYS A 237 0.25 -13.96 27.73
CA LYS A 237 1.49 -14.75 27.56
C LYS A 237 1.85 -14.99 26.10
N GLU A 238 0.86 -15.05 25.21
CA GLU A 238 1.00 -15.23 23.76
C GLU A 238 0.10 -14.22 23.05
N PRO A 239 0.44 -12.92 23.06
CA PRO A 239 -0.39 -11.92 22.40
C PRO A 239 -0.28 -12.08 20.88
N LEU A 240 -1.38 -11.86 20.16
CA LEU A 240 -1.35 -11.81 18.70
C LEU A 240 -0.45 -10.64 18.30
N ALA A 241 0.55 -10.90 17.46
CA ALA A 241 1.46 -9.88 16.97
C ALA A 241 1.10 -9.53 15.53
N GLU A 242 0.95 -8.23 15.27
CA GLU A 242 0.81 -7.75 13.90
C GLU A 242 2.17 -7.80 13.19
N LEU A 243 2.12 -8.01 11.88
CA LEU A 243 3.29 -7.99 11.00
C LEU A 243 2.88 -7.56 9.59
N THR A 244 3.81 -6.99 8.83
CA THR A 244 3.60 -6.71 7.40
C THR A 244 3.82 -7.98 6.59
N GLN A 245 2.74 -8.68 6.25
CA GLN A 245 2.81 -9.99 5.59
C GLN A 245 3.41 -9.91 4.18
N TRP A 246 3.06 -8.86 3.44
CA TRP A 246 3.60 -8.57 2.12
C TRP A 246 3.58 -7.06 1.85
N THR A 247 4.35 -6.66 0.84
CA THR A 247 4.36 -5.30 0.29
C THR A 247 4.32 -5.43 -1.22
N THR A 248 3.53 -4.60 -1.87
CA THR A 248 3.33 -4.60 -3.32
C THR A 248 3.63 -3.23 -3.89
N VAL A 249 3.99 -3.19 -5.17
CA VAL A 249 4.06 -1.98 -5.98
C VAL A 249 3.49 -2.30 -7.36
N SER A 250 2.50 -1.54 -7.81
CA SER A 250 1.85 -1.72 -9.11
C SER A 250 2.37 -0.71 -10.13
N ASP A 251 3.06 -1.16 -11.16
CA ASP A 251 3.39 -0.36 -12.34
C ASP A 251 2.20 -0.41 -13.31
N MET A 252 1.29 0.55 -13.12
CA MET A 252 0.02 0.65 -13.84
C MET A 252 0.17 0.91 -15.34
N ASN A 253 1.30 1.50 -15.78
CA ASN A 253 1.53 1.86 -17.18
C ASN A 253 2.18 0.72 -17.94
N ASN A 254 3.18 0.04 -17.35
CA ASN A 254 3.83 -1.11 -18.00
C ASN A 254 3.09 -2.43 -17.74
N LEU A 255 2.08 -2.44 -16.87
CA LEU A 255 1.30 -3.60 -16.46
C LEU A 255 2.18 -4.67 -15.80
N ARG A 256 2.89 -4.26 -14.75
CA ARG A 256 3.75 -5.14 -13.94
C ARG A 256 3.38 -5.00 -12.47
N PHE A 257 3.18 -6.13 -11.81
CA PHE A 257 2.88 -6.19 -10.39
C PHE A 257 4.10 -6.72 -9.64
N TYR A 258 4.62 -5.92 -8.70
CA TYR A 258 5.78 -6.27 -7.91
C TYR A 258 5.37 -6.59 -6.49
N PHE A 259 6.06 -7.53 -5.86
CA PHE A 259 5.83 -7.85 -4.45
C PHE A 259 7.07 -8.35 -3.74
N LYS A 260 7.06 -8.22 -2.41
CA LYS A 260 7.91 -8.93 -1.46
C LYS A 260 7.05 -9.41 -0.29
N THR A 261 7.50 -10.43 0.44
CA THR A 261 6.81 -10.97 1.61
C THR A 261 7.66 -10.78 2.87
N TYR A 262 7.05 -10.96 4.04
CA TYR A 262 7.78 -10.95 5.31
C TYR A 262 8.98 -11.91 5.29
N GLY A 263 8.77 -13.14 4.80
CA GLY A 263 9.81 -14.18 4.73
C GLY A 263 10.79 -14.03 3.56
N ASN A 264 10.42 -13.30 2.50
CA ASN A 264 11.27 -13.07 1.34
C ASN A 264 11.16 -11.60 0.88
N GLN A 265 12.17 -10.83 1.24
CA GLN A 265 12.37 -9.41 0.94
C GLN A 265 12.94 -9.14 -0.46
N SER A 266 13.29 -10.18 -1.24
CA SER A 266 13.62 -9.99 -2.65
C SER A 266 12.38 -9.53 -3.42
N ILE A 267 12.56 -8.56 -4.32
CA ILE A 267 11.47 -8.05 -5.15
C ILE A 267 11.18 -9.07 -6.27
N HIS A 268 9.96 -9.61 -6.26
CA HIS A 268 9.41 -10.45 -7.31
C HIS A 268 8.55 -9.59 -8.24
N MET A 269 8.47 -9.98 -9.51
CA MET A 269 7.70 -9.24 -10.53
C MET A 269 6.85 -10.21 -11.34
N VAL A 270 5.59 -9.83 -11.56
CA VAL A 270 4.68 -10.50 -12.48
C VAL A 270 4.32 -9.55 -13.61
N ASP A 271 4.73 -9.91 -14.83
CA ASP A 271 4.30 -9.24 -16.06
C ASP A 271 2.87 -9.71 -16.37
N LEU A 272 1.90 -8.80 -16.28
CA LEU A 272 0.48 -9.16 -16.39
C LEU A 272 0.16 -9.74 -17.77
N ARG A 273 0.75 -9.19 -18.85
CA ARG A 273 0.47 -9.68 -20.21
C ARG A 273 0.92 -11.13 -20.37
N LYS A 274 2.12 -11.45 -19.89
CA LYS A 274 2.65 -12.83 -19.89
C LYS A 274 1.84 -13.75 -18.99
N ALA A 275 1.47 -13.28 -17.79
CA ALA A 275 0.70 -14.06 -16.83
C ALA A 275 -0.69 -14.40 -17.38
N PHE A 276 -1.40 -13.44 -17.98
CA PHE A 276 -2.72 -13.68 -18.55
C PHE A 276 -2.69 -14.59 -19.78
N ALA A 277 -1.67 -14.44 -20.64
CA ALA A 277 -1.45 -15.38 -21.74
C ALA A 277 -1.23 -16.82 -21.23
N ALA A 278 -0.40 -16.99 -20.19
CA ALA A 278 -0.16 -18.30 -19.57
C ALA A 278 -1.39 -18.85 -18.85
N ALA A 279 -2.23 -17.98 -18.27
CA ALA A 279 -3.46 -18.39 -17.58
C ALA A 279 -4.54 -18.90 -18.53
N SER A 280 -4.54 -18.45 -19.80
CA SER A 280 -5.44 -18.95 -20.86
C SER A 280 -6.92 -18.90 -20.48
N GLY A 281 -7.34 -17.83 -19.80
CA GLY A 281 -8.73 -17.60 -19.38
C GLY A 281 -9.16 -18.38 -18.14
N GLU A 282 -8.26 -19.12 -17.49
CA GLU A 282 -8.54 -19.83 -16.24
C GLU A 282 -7.98 -19.07 -15.03
N ILE A 283 -8.59 -19.30 -13.86
CA ILE A 283 -8.03 -18.82 -12.60
C ILE A 283 -6.76 -19.63 -12.30
N ARG A 284 -5.64 -18.93 -12.12
CA ARG A 284 -4.34 -19.48 -11.74
C ARG A 284 -3.82 -18.78 -10.50
N VAL A 285 -3.00 -19.48 -9.72
CA VAL A 285 -2.44 -18.98 -8.46
C VAL A 285 -0.92 -19.03 -8.54
N ILE A 286 -0.27 -17.94 -8.11
CA ILE A 286 1.17 -17.87 -7.88
C ILE A 286 1.37 -17.90 -6.37
N LYS A 287 2.12 -18.88 -5.86
CA LYS A 287 2.49 -18.91 -4.44
C LYS A 287 3.51 -17.80 -4.18
N MET A 288 3.19 -16.86 -3.29
CA MET A 288 4.16 -15.90 -2.79
C MET A 288 5.14 -16.62 -1.87
N GLY A 289 6.39 -16.79 -2.33
CA GLY A 289 7.44 -17.51 -1.60
C GLY A 289 7.81 -16.82 -0.27
N THR A 290 8.38 -17.59 0.64
CA THR A 290 8.72 -17.13 2.02
C THR A 290 10.17 -17.39 2.41
N GLU A 291 11.01 -17.93 1.52
CA GLU A 291 12.43 -18.17 1.82
C GLU A 291 13.26 -17.04 1.22
N GLN A 292 13.99 -16.32 2.06
CA GLN A 292 14.90 -15.26 1.63
C GLN A 292 16.16 -15.87 1.01
N PRO A 293 16.48 -15.59 -0.26
CA PRO A 293 17.80 -15.91 -0.77
C PRO A 293 18.86 -15.07 -0.04
N ILE A 294 19.88 -15.74 0.50
CA ILE A 294 21.08 -15.12 1.05
C ILE A 294 22.23 -15.44 0.08
N ALA A 295 22.82 -14.41 -0.52
CA ALA A 295 24.01 -14.57 -1.35
C ALA A 295 25.25 -14.62 -0.44
N ASP A 296 26.12 -15.61 -0.66
CA ASP A 296 27.43 -15.68 -0.01
C ASP A 296 28.47 -14.95 -0.86
N ASP A 297 28.71 -13.68 -0.53
CA ASP A 297 29.68 -12.82 -1.20
C ASP A 297 31.11 -12.94 -0.62
N SER A 298 31.38 -13.95 0.21
CA SER A 298 32.70 -14.15 0.85
C SER A 298 33.85 -14.36 -0.16
N THR A 299 33.54 -14.54 -1.44
CA THR A 299 34.54 -14.73 -2.51
C THR A 299 34.32 -13.84 -3.74
N THR A 300 33.36 -12.90 -3.72
CA THR A 300 33.03 -12.04 -4.88
C THR A 300 33.80 -10.71 -4.90
N PHE A 301 34.87 -10.60 -4.11
CA PHE A 301 35.72 -9.40 -4.06
C PHE A 301 36.36 -9.08 -5.41
N MET A 302 36.20 -7.86 -5.88
CA MET A 302 36.91 -7.35 -7.06
C MET A 302 38.30 -6.83 -6.68
N SER A 303 39.26 -6.94 -7.61
CA SER A 303 40.58 -6.33 -7.45
C SER A 303 40.45 -4.82 -7.20
N ALA A 304 41.18 -4.30 -6.22
CA ALA A 304 41.18 -2.86 -5.90
C ALA A 304 41.60 -1.98 -7.10
N ARG A 305 42.27 -2.55 -8.11
CA ARG A 305 42.75 -1.84 -9.31
C ARG A 305 41.71 -1.72 -10.43
N SER A 306 40.58 -2.45 -10.36
CA SER A 306 39.54 -2.46 -11.41
C SER A 306 38.32 -1.61 -11.05
N ARG A 307 38.45 -0.63 -10.15
CA ARG A 307 37.34 0.25 -9.77
C ARG A 307 36.91 1.11 -10.97
N SER A 308 35.83 0.72 -11.63
CA SER A 308 34.97 1.72 -12.27
C SER A 308 34.42 2.63 -11.17
N PRO A 309 34.38 3.96 -11.35
CA PRO A 309 33.78 4.83 -10.36
C PRO A 309 32.33 4.38 -10.14
N VAL A 310 32.02 3.95 -8.91
CA VAL A 310 30.64 3.72 -8.50
C VAL A 310 29.93 5.06 -8.64
N THR A 311 29.03 5.17 -9.62
CA THR A 311 28.09 6.28 -9.72
C THR A 311 27.14 6.16 -8.55
N THR A 312 27.54 6.70 -7.41
CA THR A 312 26.60 6.97 -6.33
C THR A 312 25.66 8.09 -6.81
N PRO A 313 24.36 8.05 -6.48
CA PRO A 313 23.39 9.06 -6.90
C PRO A 313 23.53 10.36 -6.09
N TRP A 314 24.73 10.69 -5.59
CA TRP A 314 25.03 12.00 -5.01
C TRP A 314 25.27 13.01 -6.14
N GLY A 315 24.21 13.29 -6.90
CA GLY A 315 24.17 14.38 -7.87
C GLY A 315 23.87 15.69 -7.17
N GLY A 316 24.90 16.35 -6.65
CA GLY A 316 24.84 17.70 -6.10
C GLY A 316 26.26 18.27 -5.96
N SER A 317 26.48 19.44 -6.54
CA SER A 317 27.80 20.02 -6.86
C SER A 317 28.75 20.22 -5.67
N ALA A 318 29.99 19.79 -5.89
CA ALA A 318 31.27 20.36 -5.45
C ALA A 318 31.65 20.39 -3.95
N SER A 319 32.65 19.54 -3.68
CA SER A 319 33.84 19.72 -2.82
C SER A 319 33.81 19.20 -1.37
N GLN A 320 34.83 18.36 -1.11
CA GLN A 320 35.45 17.98 0.18
C GLN A 320 34.95 16.68 0.86
N PRO A 321 35.83 15.94 1.57
CA PRO A 321 36.14 14.54 1.25
C PRO A 321 35.66 13.49 2.28
N PHE A 322 35.72 12.23 1.84
CA PHE A 322 35.59 11.00 2.62
C PHE A 322 36.25 11.03 4.01
N LEU A 323 35.56 10.56 5.05
CA LEU A 323 35.80 9.29 5.76
C LEU A 323 34.93 9.20 7.03
N GLY A 324 34.24 8.07 7.22
CA GLY A 324 33.51 7.80 8.46
C GLY A 324 32.63 6.56 8.35
N VAL A 325 33.26 5.40 8.46
CA VAL A 325 32.62 4.08 8.61
C VAL A 325 31.69 4.11 9.84
N PHE A 326 30.40 3.80 9.65
CA PHE A 326 29.54 3.39 10.76
C PHE A 326 29.37 1.87 10.72
N CYS A 327 30.06 1.22 11.65
CA CYS A 327 29.75 -0.12 12.11
C CYS A 327 28.74 0.03 13.26
N VAL A 328 27.53 -0.48 13.10
CA VAL A 328 26.70 -0.90 14.23
C VAL A 328 26.20 -2.29 13.87
N THR A 329 26.83 -3.28 14.50
CA THR A 329 26.35 -4.66 14.60
C THR A 329 24.98 -4.69 15.27
N TRP A 330 24.08 -5.50 14.72
CA TRP A 330 23.27 -6.41 15.52
C TRP A 330 23.63 -7.83 15.11
#